data_AF-A0A1Q7DI06-F1
#
_entry.id   AF-A0A1Q7DI06-F1
#
_cell.length_a   1.000
_cell.length_b   1.000
_cell.length_c   1.000
_cell.angle_alpha   90.00
_cell.angle_beta   90.00
_cell.angle_gamma   90.00
#
_symmetry.space_group_name_H-M   'P 1'
#
loop_
_entity.id
_entity.type
_entity.pdbx_description
1 polymer ?
#
loop_
_entity_poly.entity_id
_entity_poly.type
_entity_poly.pdbx_seq_one_letter_code
_entity_poly.pdbx_strand_id
1 'polypeptide(L)'
;MASDQDQPIYSIGAVARMLEIPASTLRAWEDRYSLITPRRSEGSQRLYTRGQVEKLRYIKAQIESGMSAADAHRLLSENVRVGRLPASPEPSAEDRPLVLIAERDAYAANLVEYFLRTEGFDVVVALDATQAALHFEERSPDIVLIDLLISGGAGFRLLKEFADGQKAQIVAVSAIDSADEALRSGAAAFMRKPLEPLALVSTVRDLLGTSALVGRQRKLRVRR
;
A
#
# COMPACT_ATOMS: atom_id res chain seq x y z
N MET A 1 20.11 -10.20 -14.66
CA MET A 1 18.69 -10.34 -14.27
C MET A 1 18.13 -8.94 -14.26
N ALA A 2 17.14 -8.63 -15.11
CA ALA A 2 16.62 -7.26 -15.20
C ALA A 2 15.95 -6.89 -13.87
N SER A 3 16.39 -5.79 -13.26
CA SER A 3 15.78 -5.22 -12.06
C SER A 3 14.29 -4.98 -12.28
N ASP A 4 13.46 -5.33 -11.29
CA ASP A 4 12.01 -5.06 -11.24
C ASP A 4 11.66 -3.58 -11.54
N GLN A 5 12.62 -2.67 -11.36
CA GLN A 5 12.51 -1.24 -11.65
C GLN A 5 12.41 -0.87 -13.15
N ASP A 6 12.85 -1.75 -14.05
CA ASP A 6 12.95 -1.47 -15.50
C ASP A 6 11.80 -2.07 -16.31
N GLN A 7 10.91 -2.86 -15.70
CA GLN A 7 9.80 -3.47 -16.42
C GLN A 7 8.66 -2.46 -16.60
N PRO A 8 8.25 -2.13 -17.84
CA PRO A 8 7.21 -1.13 -18.09
C PRO A 8 5.83 -1.78 -17.97
N ILE A 9 5.23 -1.68 -16.79
CA ILE A 9 3.96 -2.35 -16.46
C ILE A 9 2.79 -1.39 -16.22
N TYR A 10 3.06 -0.11 -15.94
CA TYR A 10 2.02 0.83 -15.54
C TYR A 10 1.49 1.62 -16.74
N SER A 11 0.17 1.61 -16.98
CA SER A 11 -0.42 2.51 -17.99
C SER A 11 -0.50 3.96 -17.48
N ILE A 12 -0.56 4.94 -18.39
CA ILE A 12 -0.74 6.35 -18.00
C ILE A 12 -1.97 6.60 -17.12
N GLY A 13 -3.06 5.86 -17.34
CA GLY A 13 -4.26 5.96 -16.50
C GLY A 13 -4.07 5.35 -15.11
N ALA A 14 -3.16 4.38 -14.96
CA ALA A 14 -2.77 3.85 -13.67
C ALA A 14 -1.88 4.86 -12.93
N VAL A 15 -0.86 5.42 -13.60
CA VAL A 15 0.05 6.42 -13.01
C VAL A 15 -0.69 7.69 -12.61
N ALA A 16 -1.63 8.17 -13.43
CA ALA A 16 -2.45 9.34 -13.11
C ALA A 16 -3.26 9.16 -11.82
N ARG A 17 -3.81 7.95 -11.60
CA ARG A 17 -4.54 7.61 -10.38
C ARG A 17 -3.61 7.46 -9.18
N MET A 18 -2.48 6.77 -9.34
CA MET A 18 -1.50 6.57 -8.26
C MET A 18 -0.94 7.88 -7.69
N LEU A 19 -0.79 8.89 -8.54
CA LEU A 19 -0.15 10.14 -8.17
C LEU A 19 -1.14 11.29 -8.05
N GLU A 20 -2.43 11.06 -8.24
CA GLU A 20 -3.46 12.11 -8.27
C GLU A 20 -3.12 13.27 -9.24
N ILE A 21 -2.33 12.97 -10.28
CA ILE A 21 -1.95 13.93 -11.33
C ILE A 21 -2.79 13.59 -12.57
N PRO A 22 -3.53 14.55 -13.16
CA PRO A 22 -4.27 14.30 -14.38
C PRO A 22 -3.37 13.73 -15.49
N ALA A 23 -3.88 12.73 -16.23
CA ALA A 23 -3.14 12.13 -17.34
C ALA A 23 -2.74 13.16 -18.42
N SER A 24 -3.50 14.26 -18.55
CA SER A 24 -3.14 15.40 -19.40
C SER A 24 -1.90 16.14 -18.90
N THR A 25 -1.76 16.33 -17.59
CA THR A 25 -0.59 16.94 -16.96
C THR A 25 0.65 16.04 -17.11
N LEU A 26 0.49 14.72 -16.94
CA LEU A 26 1.58 13.77 -17.19
C LEU A 26 2.06 13.84 -18.65
N ARG A 27 1.14 13.89 -19.62
CA ARG A 27 1.47 14.08 -21.05
C ARG A 27 2.19 15.40 -21.30
N ALA A 28 1.70 16.49 -20.71
CA ALA A 28 2.35 17.79 -20.84
C ALA A 28 3.77 17.80 -20.26
N TRP A 29 4.01 17.06 -19.17
CA TRP A 29 5.35 16.92 -18.59
C TRP A 29 6.28 16.05 -19.45
N GLU A 30 5.78 14.97 -20.05
CA GLU A 30 6.52 14.16 -21.04
C GLU A 30 6.99 15.03 -22.21
N ASP A 31 6.06 15.79 -22.80
CA ASP A 31 6.31 16.60 -23.99
C ASP A 31 7.23 17.80 -23.70
N ARG A 32 7.08 18.42 -22.51
CA ARG A 32 7.80 19.66 -22.15
C ARG A 32 9.18 19.44 -21.58
N TYR A 33 9.38 18.40 -20.77
CA TYR A 33 10.64 18.19 -20.04
C TYR A 33 11.40 16.94 -20.49
N SER A 34 10.75 15.99 -21.17
CA SER A 34 11.33 14.76 -21.76
C SER A 34 12.20 13.91 -20.81
N LEU A 35 12.14 14.14 -19.50
CA LEU A 35 12.92 13.43 -18.47
C LEU A 35 12.41 12.01 -18.22
N ILE A 36 11.14 11.75 -18.54
CA ILE A 36 10.48 10.46 -18.40
C ILE A 36 9.84 10.15 -19.76
N THR A 37 10.35 9.12 -20.42
CA THR A 37 9.82 8.66 -21.71
C THR A 37 9.29 7.24 -21.55
N PRO A 38 7.96 7.05 -21.38
CA PRO A 38 7.39 5.71 -21.25
C PRO A 38 7.59 4.91 -22.55
N ARG A 39 7.75 3.60 -22.42
CA ARG A 39 7.80 2.71 -23.59
C ARG A 39 6.41 2.61 -24.19
N ARG A 40 6.29 2.52 -25.51
CA ARG A 40 5.04 2.16 -26.15
C ARG A 40 4.92 0.63 -26.24
N SER A 41 3.79 0.07 -25.81
CA SER A 41 3.46 -1.33 -26.04
C SER A 41 3.20 -1.60 -27.52
N GLU A 42 3.13 -2.89 -27.92
CA GLU A 42 2.73 -3.29 -29.28
C GLU A 42 1.34 -2.74 -29.67
N GLY A 43 0.47 -2.48 -28.68
CA GLY A 43 -0.83 -1.83 -28.84
C GLY A 43 -0.83 -0.29 -28.74
N SER A 44 0.31 0.38 -28.92
CA SER A 44 0.47 1.85 -28.86
C SER A 44 0.19 2.51 -27.50
N GLN A 45 0.05 1.74 -26.41
CA GLN A 45 -0.19 2.28 -25.07
C GLN A 45 1.12 2.69 -24.39
N ARG A 46 1.13 3.84 -23.70
CA ARG A 46 2.26 4.27 -22.86
C ARG A 46 2.33 3.39 -21.61
N LEU A 47 3.49 2.75 -21.41
CA LEU A 47 3.82 1.96 -20.24
C LEU A 47 5.01 2.56 -19.50
N TYR A 48 4.82 2.82 -18.22
CA TYR A 48 5.83 3.35 -17.31
C TYR A 48 6.42 2.22 -16.49
N THR A 49 7.72 2.33 -16.22
CA THR A 49 8.40 1.48 -15.26
C THR A 49 8.19 1.98 -13.83
N ARG A 50 8.46 1.13 -12.84
CA ARG A 50 8.44 1.53 -11.41
C ARG A 50 9.36 2.71 -11.14
N GLY A 51 10.58 2.70 -11.68
CA GLY A 51 11.51 3.83 -11.53
C GLY A 51 11.00 5.12 -12.17
N GLN A 52 10.18 5.06 -13.22
CA GLN A 52 9.55 6.25 -13.81
C GLN A 52 8.42 6.79 -12.93
N VAL A 53 7.63 5.91 -12.29
CA VAL A 53 6.59 6.32 -11.33
C VAL A 53 7.22 6.98 -10.10
N GLU A 54 8.33 6.45 -9.59
CA GLU A 54 9.05 7.05 -8.46
C GLU A 54 9.56 8.46 -8.77
N LYS A 55 10.09 8.68 -9.98
CA LYS A 55 10.48 10.02 -10.45
C LYS A 55 9.31 11.00 -10.49
N LEU A 56 8.14 10.56 -10.96
CA LEU A 56 6.94 11.38 -10.99
C LEU A 56 6.43 11.70 -9.57
N ARG A 57 6.50 10.73 -8.65
CA ARG A 57 6.16 10.93 -7.24
C ARG A 57 7.07 11.97 -6.59
N TYR A 58 8.37 11.93 -6.89
CA TYR A 58 9.31 12.94 -6.43
C TYR A 58 8.94 14.34 -6.94
N ILE A 59 8.66 14.49 -8.24
CA ILE A 59 8.24 15.77 -8.83
C ILE A 59 6.96 16.28 -8.14
N LYS A 60 5.98 15.41 -7.90
CA LYS A 60 4.75 15.75 -7.16
C LYS A 60 5.07 16.33 -5.79
N ALA A 61 5.87 15.62 -4.99
CA ALA A 61 6.20 16.03 -3.63
C ALA A 61 6.86 17.41 -3.58
N GLN A 62 7.77 17.69 -4.53
CA GLN A 62 8.41 19.00 -4.60
C GLN A 62 7.44 20.12 -4.97
N ILE A 63 6.50 19.86 -5.89
CA ILE A 63 5.46 20.82 -6.23
C ILE A 63 4.54 21.09 -5.03
N GLU A 64 4.15 20.04 -4.30
CA GLU A 64 3.33 20.15 -3.08
C GLU A 64 4.05 20.92 -1.96
N SER A 65 5.39 20.84 -1.90
CA SER A 65 6.21 21.68 -1.01
C SER A 65 6.36 23.14 -1.48
N GLY A 66 5.69 23.52 -2.57
CA GLY A 66 5.69 24.88 -3.10
C GLY A 66 6.71 25.17 -4.20
N MET A 67 7.44 24.16 -4.71
CA MET A 67 8.31 24.38 -5.87
C MET A 67 7.51 24.50 -7.18
N SER A 68 8.06 25.22 -8.15
CA SER A 68 7.52 25.19 -9.50
C SER A 68 7.78 23.83 -10.15
N ALA A 69 6.89 23.40 -11.06
CA ALA A 69 7.13 22.17 -11.83
C ALA A 69 8.47 22.22 -12.59
N ALA A 70 8.87 23.38 -13.11
CA ALA A 70 10.13 23.53 -13.83
C ALA A 70 11.35 23.32 -12.93
N ASP A 71 11.31 23.81 -11.68
CA ASP A 71 12.42 23.64 -10.72
C ASP A 71 12.45 22.20 -10.17
N ALA A 72 11.29 21.59 -9.91
CA ALA A 72 11.19 20.18 -9.52
C ALA A 72 11.77 19.24 -10.59
N HIS A 73 11.49 19.50 -11.86
CA HIS A 73 12.08 18.77 -12.98
C HIS A 73 13.60 18.99 -13.11
N ARG A 74 14.09 20.22 -12.89
CA ARG A 74 15.54 20.53 -12.90
C ARG A 74 16.27 19.77 -11.81
N LEU A 75 15.74 19.80 -10.58
CA LEU A 75 16.32 19.13 -9.43
C LEU A 75 16.36 17.61 -9.61
N LEU A 76 15.31 17.03 -10.18
CA LEU A 76 15.30 15.62 -10.55
C LEU A 76 16.41 15.29 -11.57
N SER A 77 16.60 16.14 -12.58
CA SER A 77 17.62 15.94 -13.61
C SER A 77 19.05 15.96 -13.04
N GLU A 78 19.31 16.85 -12.07
CA GLU A 78 20.59 16.93 -11.37
C GLU A 78 20.84 15.69 -10.50
N ASN A 79 19.83 15.27 -9.75
CA ASN A 79 19.93 14.08 -8.90
C ASN A 79 20.19 12.80 -9.71
N VAL A 80 19.47 12.61 -10.83
CA VAL A 80 19.70 11.49 -11.75
C VAL A 80 21.12 11.52 -12.34
N ARG A 81 21.67 12.70 -12.68
CA ARG A 81 23.05 12.85 -13.17
C ARG A 81 24.10 12.45 -12.13
N VAL A 82 23.82 12.69 -10.85
CA VAL A 82 24.72 12.35 -9.73
C VAL A 82 24.49 10.89 -9.25
N GLY A 83 23.67 10.10 -9.96
CA GLY A 83 23.39 8.71 -9.62
C GLY A 83 22.56 8.54 -8.34
N ARG A 84 21.95 9.63 -7.84
CA ARG A 84 21.06 9.62 -6.68
C ARG A 84 19.64 9.72 -7.22
N LEU A 85 18.87 8.63 -7.22
CA LEU A 85 17.42 8.80 -7.39
C LEU A 85 16.97 9.58 -6.15
N PRO A 86 16.40 10.79 -6.29
CA PRO A 86 16.03 11.52 -5.12
C PRO A 86 14.82 10.81 -4.53
N ALA A 87 15.03 10.16 -3.39
CA ALA A 87 13.93 9.67 -2.58
C ALA A 87 13.00 10.87 -2.37
N SER A 88 11.72 10.72 -2.72
CA SER A 88 10.68 11.54 -2.10
C SER A 88 10.96 11.59 -0.60
N PRO A 89 10.61 12.68 0.12
CA PRO A 89 10.61 12.65 1.57
C PRO A 89 9.57 11.62 2.00
N GLU A 90 9.95 10.35 1.95
CA GLU A 90 9.22 9.25 2.52
C GLU A 90 9.30 9.45 4.03
N PRO A 91 8.19 9.31 4.77
CA PRO A 91 8.32 9.07 6.21
C PRO A 91 9.32 7.92 6.36
N SER A 92 10.34 8.13 7.19
CA SER A 92 11.41 7.18 7.45
C SER A 92 10.83 5.77 7.56
N ALA A 93 11.46 4.80 6.90
CA ALA A 93 11.07 3.39 6.87
C ALA A 93 10.97 2.71 8.25
N GLU A 94 11.20 3.45 9.34
CA GLU A 94 11.14 2.99 10.72
C GLU A 94 9.75 3.17 11.38
N ASP A 95 8.78 3.87 10.76
CA ASP A 95 7.46 4.16 11.37
C ASP A 95 6.25 3.82 10.47
N ARG A 96 6.41 3.07 9.39
CA ARG A 96 5.26 2.65 8.56
C ARG A 96 4.50 1.51 9.23
N PRO A 97 3.17 1.62 9.42
CA PRO A 97 2.40 0.51 9.94
C PRO A 97 2.51 -0.70 9.01
N LEU A 98 2.77 -1.86 9.60
CA LEU A 98 2.94 -3.11 8.87
C LEU A 98 1.60 -3.86 8.80
N VAL A 99 1.19 -4.21 7.59
CA VAL A 99 0.02 -5.03 7.31
C VAL A 99 0.46 -6.44 6.89
N LEU A 100 0.03 -7.46 7.64
CA LEU A 100 0.11 -8.85 7.21
C LEU A 100 -1.13 -9.23 6.41
N ILE A 101 -0.96 -9.79 5.23
CA ILE A 101 -2.05 -10.34 4.40
C ILE A 101 -1.97 -11.87 4.44
N ALA A 102 -2.99 -12.54 4.96
CA ALA A 102 -3.15 -13.99 4.89
C ALA A 102 -4.21 -14.35 3.83
N GLU A 103 -3.75 -14.65 2.62
CA GLU A 103 -4.58 -14.89 1.43
C GLU A 103 -3.93 -15.95 0.54
N ARG A 104 -4.65 -17.02 0.23
CA ARG A 104 -4.12 -18.15 -0.58
C ARG A 104 -4.00 -17.84 -2.06
N ASP A 105 -4.83 -16.93 -2.56
CA ASP A 105 -4.77 -16.51 -3.95
C ASP A 105 -3.69 -15.44 -4.11
N ALA A 106 -2.54 -15.83 -4.65
CA ALA A 106 -1.41 -14.93 -4.86
C ALA A 106 -1.77 -13.70 -5.73
N TYR A 107 -2.70 -13.84 -6.69
CA TYR A 107 -3.13 -12.70 -7.50
C TYR A 107 -3.95 -11.71 -6.66
N ALA A 108 -4.89 -12.21 -5.85
CA ALA A 108 -5.66 -11.39 -4.93
C ALA A 108 -4.75 -10.72 -3.89
N ALA A 109 -3.81 -11.46 -3.30
CA ALA A 109 -2.85 -10.96 -2.34
C ALA A 109 -1.98 -9.82 -2.92
N ASN A 110 -1.45 -10.00 -4.13
CA ASN A 110 -0.65 -8.98 -4.83
C ASN A 110 -1.46 -7.71 -5.10
N LEU A 111 -2.75 -7.83 -5.42
CA LEU A 111 -3.61 -6.68 -5.68
C LEU A 111 -3.88 -5.89 -4.39
N VAL A 112 -4.16 -6.59 -3.28
CA VAL A 112 -4.34 -5.97 -1.95
C VAL A 112 -3.04 -5.32 -1.47
N GLU A 113 -1.90 -6.02 -1.60
CA GLU A 113 -0.58 -5.48 -1.30
C GLU A 113 -0.32 -4.21 -2.09
N TYR A 114 -0.58 -4.22 -3.40
CA TYR A 114 -0.42 -3.06 -4.24
C TYR A 114 -1.20 -1.85 -3.70
N PHE A 115 -2.49 -2.01 -3.37
CA PHE A 115 -3.30 -0.90 -2.85
C PHE A 115 -2.80 -0.38 -1.49
N LEU A 116 -2.38 -1.25 -0.59
CA LEU A 116 -1.90 -0.82 0.73
C LEU A 116 -0.53 -0.14 0.64
N ARG A 117 0.39 -0.67 -0.16
CA ARG A 117 1.71 -0.03 -0.36
C ARG A 117 1.60 1.33 -1.02
N THR A 118 0.67 1.52 -1.98
CA THR A 118 0.43 2.83 -2.58
C THR A 118 -0.05 3.87 -1.56
N GLU A 119 -0.66 3.42 -0.47
CA GLU A 119 -1.22 4.26 0.58
C GLU A 119 -0.29 4.48 1.78
N GLY A 120 0.97 4.01 1.66
CA GLY A 120 2.03 4.26 2.64
C GLY A 120 2.22 3.17 3.69
N PHE A 121 1.60 2.00 3.52
CA PHE A 121 1.77 0.86 4.41
C PHE A 121 2.93 -0.03 3.98
N ASP A 122 3.65 -0.58 4.96
CA ASP A 122 4.46 -1.76 4.70
C ASP A 122 3.57 -2.99 4.71
N VAL A 123 3.90 -3.96 3.85
CA VAL A 123 3.10 -5.16 3.67
C VAL A 123 3.99 -6.39 3.73
N VAL A 124 3.48 -7.45 4.36
CA VAL A 124 4.03 -8.81 4.25
C VAL A 124 2.89 -9.75 3.87
N VAL A 125 3.15 -10.66 2.94
CA VAL A 125 2.14 -11.58 2.40
C VAL A 125 2.43 -13.00 2.88
N ALA A 126 1.38 -13.69 3.32
CA ALA A 126 1.37 -15.10 3.64
C ALA A 126 0.31 -15.81 2.79
N LEU A 127 0.72 -16.85 2.07
CA LEU A 127 -0.17 -17.61 1.17
C LEU A 127 -0.84 -18.81 1.85
N ASP A 128 -0.51 -19.05 3.11
CA ASP A 128 -1.11 -20.08 3.94
C ASP A 128 -1.05 -19.70 5.43
N ALA A 129 -1.73 -20.49 6.26
CA ALA A 129 -1.83 -20.25 7.70
C ALA A 129 -0.48 -20.38 8.42
N THR A 130 0.42 -21.24 7.94
CA THR A 130 1.74 -21.48 8.55
C THR A 130 2.65 -20.27 8.34
N GLN A 131 2.71 -19.74 7.11
CA GLN A 131 3.40 -18.50 6.80
C GLN A 131 2.82 -17.32 7.58
N ALA A 132 1.50 -17.26 7.72
CA ALA A 132 0.84 -16.18 8.44
C ALA A 132 1.24 -16.18 9.92
N ALA A 133 1.22 -17.34 10.58
CA ALA A 133 1.65 -17.48 11.98
C ALA A 133 3.13 -17.10 12.16
N LEU A 134 4.01 -17.56 11.26
CA LEU A 134 5.43 -17.20 11.29
C LEU A 134 5.64 -15.69 11.18
N HIS A 135 5.03 -15.06 10.17
CA HIS A 135 5.15 -13.62 9.95
C HIS A 135 4.50 -12.79 11.06
N PHE A 136 3.40 -13.25 11.65
CA PHE A 136 2.77 -12.58 12.78
C PHE A 136 3.73 -12.44 13.97
N GLU A 137 4.43 -13.51 14.32
CA GLU A 137 5.39 -13.49 15.44
C GLU A 137 6.70 -12.77 15.09
N GLU A 138 7.29 -13.04 13.93
CA GLU A 138 8.60 -12.49 13.57
C GLU A 138 8.56 -11.00 13.20
N ARG A 139 7.42 -10.55 12.65
CA ARG A 139 7.31 -9.20 12.07
C ARG A 139 6.47 -8.25 12.90
N SER A 140 5.70 -8.75 13.88
CA SER A 140 4.86 -7.95 14.78
C SER A 140 4.00 -6.92 14.02
N PRO A 141 3.11 -7.36 13.11
CA PRO A 141 2.30 -6.45 12.29
C PRO A 141 1.29 -5.66 13.14
N ASP A 142 0.96 -4.44 12.73
CA ASP A 142 -0.07 -3.61 13.35
C ASP A 142 -1.49 -4.04 12.94
N ILE A 143 -1.62 -4.50 11.70
CA ILE A 143 -2.88 -4.95 11.09
C ILE A 143 -2.68 -6.33 10.46
N VAL A 144 -3.67 -7.20 10.60
CA VAL A 144 -3.73 -8.47 9.86
C VAL A 144 -5.02 -8.52 9.05
N LEU A 145 -4.90 -8.76 7.74
CA LEU A 145 -6.02 -9.11 6.86
C LEU A 145 -6.07 -10.62 6.70
N ILE A 146 -7.15 -11.26 7.15
CA ILE A 146 -7.28 -12.73 7.11
C ILE A 146 -8.41 -13.11 6.16
N ASP A 147 -8.13 -13.83 5.08
CA ASP A 147 -9.16 -14.55 4.34
C ASP A 147 -9.68 -15.72 5.19
N LEU A 148 -10.95 -15.66 5.61
CA LEU A 148 -11.58 -16.69 6.42
C LEU A 148 -11.72 -18.03 5.70
N LEU A 149 -11.75 -18.00 4.37
CA LEU A 149 -11.84 -19.21 3.54
C LEU A 149 -10.48 -19.82 3.21
N ILE A 150 -9.39 -19.32 3.82
CA ILE A 150 -8.07 -19.89 3.65
C ILE A 150 -8.05 -21.35 4.15
N SER A 151 -7.58 -22.25 3.30
CA SER A 151 -7.28 -23.66 3.59
C SER A 151 -8.34 -24.42 4.41
N GLY A 152 -9.62 -24.34 4.01
CA GLY A 152 -10.68 -25.20 4.57
C GLY A 152 -11.08 -24.85 6.01
N GLY A 153 -11.15 -23.56 6.34
CA GLY A 153 -11.59 -23.07 7.66
C GLY A 153 -10.45 -22.83 8.65
N ALA A 154 -9.20 -22.84 8.18
CA ALA A 154 -8.07 -22.43 8.99
C ALA A 154 -8.13 -20.94 9.37
N GLY A 155 -8.79 -20.10 8.56
CA GLY A 155 -8.90 -18.66 8.78
C GLY A 155 -9.54 -18.28 10.12
N PHE A 156 -10.60 -18.98 10.56
CA PHE A 156 -11.20 -18.74 11.87
C PHE A 156 -10.32 -19.18 13.04
N ARG A 157 -9.51 -20.24 12.86
CA ARG A 157 -8.54 -20.65 13.88
C ARG A 157 -7.44 -19.60 14.02
N LEU A 158 -6.90 -19.16 12.89
CA LEU A 158 -5.87 -18.12 12.83
C LEU A 158 -6.37 -16.79 13.43
N LEU A 159 -7.61 -16.40 13.12
CA LEU A 159 -8.25 -15.22 13.69
C LEU A 159 -8.29 -15.30 15.21
N LYS A 160 -8.79 -16.41 15.78
CA LYS A 160 -8.85 -16.58 17.24
C LYS A 160 -7.46 -16.56 17.88
N GLU A 161 -6.52 -17.28 17.29
CA GLU A 161 -5.13 -17.33 17.75
C GLU A 161 -4.48 -15.94 17.82
N PHE A 162 -4.64 -15.14 16.76
CA PHE A 162 -4.08 -13.78 16.73
C PHE A 162 -4.84 -12.80 17.63
N ALA A 163 -6.16 -12.98 17.78
CA ALA A 163 -7.00 -12.12 18.61
C ALA A 163 -6.68 -12.28 20.11
N ASP A 164 -6.43 -13.52 20.56
CA ASP A 164 -6.08 -13.81 21.95
C ASP A 164 -4.78 -13.12 22.38
N GLY A 165 -3.84 -12.93 21.45
CA GLY A 165 -2.58 -12.23 21.70
C GLY A 165 -2.70 -10.70 21.78
N GLN A 166 -3.78 -10.10 21.28
CA GLN A 166 -4.03 -8.64 21.21
C GLN A 166 -2.86 -7.78 20.68
N LYS A 167 -1.96 -8.37 19.87
CA LYS A 167 -0.78 -7.69 19.31
C LYS A 167 -1.10 -6.83 18.09
N ALA A 168 -2.17 -7.14 17.36
CA ALA A 168 -2.55 -6.49 16.10
C ALA A 168 -4.08 -6.30 15.99
N GLN A 169 -4.51 -5.35 15.17
CA GLN A 169 -5.92 -5.25 14.74
C GLN A 169 -6.20 -6.25 13.61
N ILE A 170 -7.26 -7.03 13.72
CA ILE A 170 -7.56 -8.09 12.74
C ILE A 170 -8.78 -7.69 11.91
N VAL A 171 -8.63 -7.69 10.59
CA VAL A 171 -9.73 -7.54 9.63
C VAL A 171 -9.99 -8.89 9.00
N ALA A 172 -11.19 -9.42 9.23
CA ALA A 172 -11.64 -10.62 8.56
C ALA A 172 -12.14 -10.29 7.15
N VAL A 173 -11.72 -11.07 6.17
CA VAL A 173 -12.12 -10.95 4.77
C VAL A 173 -12.78 -12.25 4.34
N SER A 174 -13.92 -12.20 3.65
CA SER A 174 -14.59 -13.41 3.17
C SER A 174 -15.49 -13.15 1.97
N ALA A 175 -15.67 -14.14 1.09
CA ALA A 175 -16.67 -14.10 0.02
C ALA A 175 -18.10 -14.42 0.53
N ILE A 176 -18.20 -15.12 1.65
CA ILE A 176 -19.46 -15.49 2.29
C ILE A 176 -19.71 -14.55 3.46
N ASP A 177 -20.97 -14.21 3.71
CA ASP A 177 -21.32 -13.40 4.87
C ASP A 177 -21.13 -14.19 6.16
N SER A 178 -20.14 -13.78 6.94
CA SER A 178 -19.78 -14.38 8.22
C SER A 178 -19.37 -13.29 9.22
N ALA A 179 -19.90 -12.08 9.05
CA ALA A 179 -19.51 -10.91 9.83
C ALA A 179 -19.72 -11.14 11.34
N ASP A 180 -20.91 -11.61 11.71
CA ASP A 180 -21.27 -11.89 13.11
C ASP A 180 -20.33 -12.88 13.79
N GLU A 181 -19.93 -13.95 13.08
CA GLU A 181 -19.02 -14.96 13.61
C GLU A 181 -17.58 -14.44 13.71
N ALA A 182 -17.13 -13.67 12.71
CA ALA A 182 -15.80 -13.07 12.68
C ALA A 182 -15.61 -12.09 13.84
N LEU A 183 -16.59 -11.20 14.06
CA LEU A 183 -16.56 -10.22 15.15
C LEU A 183 -16.58 -10.91 16.52
N ARG A 184 -17.45 -11.91 16.73
CA ARG A 184 -17.47 -12.71 17.97
C ARG A 184 -16.16 -13.46 18.22
N SER A 185 -15.44 -13.81 17.17
CA SER A 185 -14.16 -14.51 17.27
C SER A 185 -12.97 -13.57 17.52
N GLY A 186 -13.19 -12.25 17.53
CA GLY A 186 -12.18 -11.25 17.89
C GLY A 186 -11.69 -10.36 16.74
N ALA A 187 -12.31 -10.42 15.55
CA ALA A 187 -12.01 -9.46 14.49
C ALA A 187 -12.45 -8.04 14.88
N ALA A 188 -11.62 -7.05 14.57
CA ALA A 188 -11.94 -5.64 14.74
C ALA A 188 -12.84 -5.11 13.61
N ALA A 189 -12.78 -5.72 12.43
CA ALA A 189 -13.64 -5.41 11.30
C ALA A 189 -13.87 -6.63 10.40
N PHE A 190 -14.92 -6.58 9.58
CA PHE A 190 -15.21 -7.57 8.55
C PHE A 190 -15.39 -6.88 7.20
N MET A 191 -14.80 -7.46 6.15
CA MET A 191 -14.94 -7.01 4.77
C MET A 191 -15.37 -8.15 3.86
N ARG A 192 -16.38 -7.88 3.04
CA ARG A 192 -16.86 -8.85 2.06
C ARG A 192 -16.08 -8.71 0.74
N LYS A 193 -15.68 -9.84 0.15
CA LYS A 193 -15.12 -9.87 -1.21
C LYS A 193 -16.25 -9.62 -2.25
N PRO A 194 -15.97 -8.94 -3.37
CA PRO A 194 -14.68 -8.38 -3.78
C PRO A 194 -14.28 -7.17 -2.93
N LEU A 195 -12.98 -7.07 -2.60
CA LEU A 195 -12.46 -5.95 -1.83
C LEU A 195 -12.40 -4.70 -2.71
N GLU A 196 -13.23 -3.71 -2.39
CA GLU A 196 -13.17 -2.39 -2.99
C GLU A 196 -11.95 -1.62 -2.45
N PRO A 197 -11.05 -1.09 -3.30
CA PRO A 197 -9.77 -0.53 -2.86
C PRO A 197 -9.90 0.59 -1.83
N LEU A 198 -10.83 1.53 -2.05
CA LEU A 198 -11.04 2.65 -1.14
C LEU A 198 -11.59 2.19 0.22
N ALA A 199 -12.50 1.21 0.22
CA ALA A 199 -13.05 0.66 1.45
C ALA A 199 -11.97 -0.05 2.28
N LEU A 200 -11.12 -0.85 1.62
CA LEU A 200 -10.00 -1.54 2.24
C LEU A 200 -9.07 -0.55 2.95
N VAL A 201 -8.62 0.47 2.23
CA VAL A 201 -7.68 1.45 2.76
C VAL A 201 -8.30 2.25 3.89
N SER A 202 -9.56 2.66 3.77
CA SER A 202 -10.28 3.38 4.83
C SER A 202 -10.35 2.54 6.11
N THR A 203 -10.78 1.28 6.01
CA THR A 203 -10.89 0.38 7.16
C THR A 203 -9.54 0.20 7.87
N VAL A 204 -8.45 0.01 7.11
CA VAL A 204 -7.11 -0.12 7.71
C VAL A 204 -6.69 1.16 8.43
N ARG A 205 -6.91 2.35 7.82
CA ARG A 205 -6.58 3.65 8.44
C ARG A 205 -7.39 3.95 9.69
N ASP A 206 -8.67 3.60 9.68
CA ASP A 206 -9.58 3.81 10.82
C ASP A 206 -9.14 2.97 12.03
N LEU A 207 -8.78 1.71 11.81
CA LEU A 207 -8.29 0.80 12.85
C LEU A 207 -6.92 1.21 13.43
N LEU A 208 -6.05 1.78 12.60
CA LEU A 208 -4.78 2.37 13.06
C LEU A 208 -4.95 3.69 13.83
N GLY A 209 -6.19 4.20 13.96
CA GLY A 209 -6.48 5.41 14.72
C GLY A 209 -6.11 6.71 13.97
N THR A 210 -6.03 6.67 12.64
CA THR A 210 -5.81 7.86 11.80
C THR A 210 -7.13 8.60 11.49
N SER A 211 -8.24 8.19 12.11
CA SER A 211 -9.41 9.04 12.25
C SER A 211 -9.19 9.98 13.43
N ALA A 212 -9.22 11.29 13.16
CA ALA A 212 -8.79 12.41 14.00
C ALA A 212 -9.48 12.58 15.38
N LEU A 213 -10.10 11.55 15.95
CA LEU A 213 -10.93 11.67 17.16
C LEU A 213 -10.52 10.80 18.36
N VAL A 214 -9.59 9.83 18.22
CA VAL A 214 -9.27 8.93 19.36
C VAL A 214 -7.82 9.07 19.87
N GLY A 215 -6.89 9.59 19.05
CA GLY A 215 -5.47 9.76 19.43
C GLY A 215 -5.17 10.79 20.52
N ARG A 216 -6.11 11.70 20.87
CA ARG A 216 -5.88 12.73 21.90
C ARG A 216 -6.04 12.25 23.35
N GLN A 217 -6.66 11.10 23.62
CA GLN A 217 -6.91 10.67 25.00
C GLN A 217 -5.88 9.70 25.59
N ARG A 218 -5.09 8.97 24.77
CA ARG A 218 -4.07 8.02 25.30
C ARG A 218 -2.76 8.68 25.74
N LYS A 219 -2.39 9.87 25.22
CA LYS A 219 -1.17 10.58 25.64
C LYS A 219 -1.31 11.44 26.90
N LEU A 220 -2.53 11.61 27.46
CA LEU A 220 -2.74 12.41 28.68
C LEU A 220 -2.83 11.60 29.98
N ARG A 221 -2.68 10.27 29.95
CA ARG A 221 -2.95 9.43 31.13
C ARG A 221 -1.75 8.71 31.76
N VAL A 222 -0.53 9.01 31.35
CA VAL A 222 0.68 8.51 32.03
C VAL A 222 1.68 9.65 32.23
N ARG A 223 1.31 10.61 33.08
CA ARG A 223 2.25 11.38 33.90
C ARG A 223 1.57 11.76 35.20
N ARG A 224 1.68 10.88 36.19
CA ARG A 224 1.85 11.19 37.62
C ARG A 224 2.18 9.92 38.38
#